data_AF-A0A9E1NA81-F1
#
_entry.id   AF-A0A9E1NA81-F1
#
_cell.length_a   1.000
_cell.length_b   1.000
_cell.length_c   1.000
_cell.angle_alpha   90.00
_cell.angle_beta   90.00
_cell.angle_gamma   90.00
#
_symmetry.space_group_name_H-M   'P 1'
#
loop_
_entity.id
_entity.type
_entity.pdbx_description
1 polymer ?
#
loop_
_entity_poly.entity_id
_entity_poly.type
_entity_poly.pdbx_seq_one_letter_code
_entity_poly.pdbx_strand_id
1 'polypeptide(L)' 'MGESETFDVVVVGTGAAGLSAALTASVHGAKTVVLEKAPVIGGTTAMSGGCIWVPGHHHMARQGLKDSR' A
#
# COMPACT_ATOMS: atom_id res chain seq x y z
N MET A 1 12.75 22.40 -21.16
CA MET A 1 11.59 21.82 -20.45
C MET A 1 11.75 20.32 -20.52
N GLY A 2 11.64 19.61 -19.40
CA GLY A 2 11.80 18.15 -19.37
C GLY A 2 10.72 17.45 -20.20
N GLU A 3 11.06 16.29 -20.74
CA GLU A 3 10.12 15.43 -21.47
C GLU A 3 9.02 14.92 -20.52
N SER A 4 7.76 14.93 -20.96
CA SER A 4 6.64 14.44 -20.15
C SER A 4 6.43 12.96 -20.43
N GLU A 5 6.48 12.14 -19.38
CA GLU A 5 6.13 10.72 -19.46
C GLU A 5 4.64 10.51 -19.19
N THR A 6 4.03 9.54 -19.89
CA THR A 6 2.61 9.15 -19.70
C THR A 6 2.50 7.85 -18.91
N PHE A 7 1.58 7.81 -17.96
CA PHE A 7 1.25 6.66 -17.11
C PHE A 7 -0.28 6.54 -17.00
N ASP A 8 -0.77 5.31 -16.81
CA ASP A 8 -2.21 5.07 -16.58
C ASP A 8 -2.59 5.43 -15.14
N VAL A 9 -1.67 5.22 -14.19
CA VAL A 9 -1.84 5.53 -12.77
C VAL A 9 -0.59 6.20 -12.21
N VAL A 10 -0.76 7.36 -11.58
CA VAL A 10 0.27 8.07 -10.83
C VAL A 10 -0.10 8.05 -9.35
N VAL A 11 0.70 7.36 -8.54
CA VAL A 11 0.54 7.31 -7.08
C VAL A 11 1.50 8.30 -6.43
N VAL A 12 0.96 9.19 -5.60
CA VAL A 12 1.75 10.17 -4.85
C VAL A 12 1.80 9.79 -3.38
N GLY A 13 2.97 9.36 -2.93
CA GLY A 13 3.25 8.92 -1.57
C GLY A 13 3.50 7.41 -1.46
N THR A 14 4.46 7.03 -0.62
CA THR A 14 4.89 5.64 -0.42
C THR A 14 4.47 5.03 0.91
N GLY A 15 3.43 5.58 1.55
CA GLY A 15 2.79 4.94 2.70
C GLY A 15 2.06 3.65 2.30
N ALA A 16 1.52 2.91 3.30
CA ALA A 16 0.78 1.67 3.08
C ALA A 16 -0.30 1.78 2.00
N ALA A 17 -1.08 2.87 2.02
CA ALA A 17 -2.12 3.12 1.04
C ALA A 17 -1.55 3.28 -0.39
N GLY A 18 -0.51 4.09 -0.55
CA GLY A 18 0.10 4.36 -1.85
C GLY A 18 0.73 3.11 -2.46
N LEU A 19 1.55 2.39 -1.70
CA LEU A 19 2.18 1.16 -2.19
C LEU A 19 1.17 0.05 -2.46
N SER A 20 0.11 -0.06 -1.66
CA SER A 20 -0.98 -1.03 -1.92
C SER A 20 -1.75 -0.69 -3.20
N ALA A 21 -2.05 0.60 -3.43
CA ALA A 21 -2.70 1.06 -4.65
C ALA A 21 -1.83 0.84 -5.89
N ALA A 22 -0.54 1.18 -5.80
CA ALA A 22 0.42 1.01 -6.89
C ALA A 22 0.60 -0.47 -7.27
N LEU A 23 0.74 -1.34 -6.27
CA LEU A 23 0.80 -2.79 -6.47
C LEU A 23 -0.47 -3.30 -7.14
N THR A 24 -1.64 -2.91 -6.64
CA THR A 24 -2.93 -3.34 -7.20
C THR A 24 -3.06 -2.92 -8.65
N ALA A 25 -2.77 -1.65 -8.98
CA ALA A 25 -2.82 -1.15 -10.35
C ALA A 25 -1.85 -1.89 -11.28
N SER A 26 -0.61 -2.10 -10.83
CA SER A 26 0.41 -2.82 -11.60
C SER A 26 0.03 -4.29 -11.84
N VAL A 27 -0.51 -4.98 -10.82
CA VAL A 27 -1.00 -6.37 -10.94
C VAL A 27 -2.14 -6.48 -11.96
N HIS A 28 -2.95 -5.43 -12.13
CA HIS A 28 -4.01 -5.37 -13.14
C HIS A 28 -3.54 -4.81 -14.50
N GLY A 29 -2.22 -4.66 -14.71
CA GLY A 29 -1.63 -4.32 -16.00
C GLY A 29 -1.49 -2.83 -16.30
N ALA A 30 -1.79 -1.94 -15.34
CA ALA A 30 -1.63 -0.50 -15.54
C ALA A 30 -0.14 -0.09 -15.52
N LYS A 31 0.27 0.75 -16.48
CA LYS A 31 1.58 1.42 -16.44
C LYS A 31 1.56 2.42 -15.29
N THR A 32 2.20 2.06 -14.19
CA THR A 32 2.08 2.76 -12.90
C THR A 32 3.41 3.40 -12.50
N VAL A 33 3.36 4.62 -11.96
CA VAL A 33 4.51 5.29 -11.31
C VAL A 33 4.16 5.69 -9.89
N VAL A 34 5.14 5.60 -8.99
CA VAL A 34 5.03 6.02 -7.60
C VAL A 34 6.03 7.15 -7.35
N LEU A 35 5.55 8.23 -6.75
CA LEU A 35 6.36 9.40 -6.41
C LEU A 35 6.44 9.56 -4.89
N GLU A 36 7.63 9.86 -4.39
CA GLU A 36 7.86 10.17 -2.97
C GLU A 36 8.64 11.46 -2.85
N LYS A 37 8.22 12.33 -1.92
CA LYS A 37 8.91 13.59 -1.63
C LYS A 37 10.05 13.37 -0.63
N ALA A 38 9.86 12.44 0.31
CA ALA A 38 10.84 12.15 1.34
C ALA A 38 12.09 11.45 0.75
N PRO A 39 13.25 11.58 1.41
CA PRO A 39 14.47 10.86 1.00
C PRO A 39 14.38 9.34 1.22
N VAL A 40 13.34 8.88 1.92
CA VAL A 40 13.07 7.47 2.22
C VAL A 40 11.59 7.18 2.01
N ILE A 41 11.28 5.92 1.71
CA ILE A 41 9.91 5.47 1.51
C ILE A 41 9.18 5.24 2.85
N GLY A 42 7.85 5.13 2.78
CA GLY A 42 7.01 4.59 3.86
C GLY A 42 6.26 5.63 4.68
N GLY A 43 6.67 6.90 4.69
CA GLY A 43 5.97 7.97 5.42
C GLY A 43 5.64 7.59 6.88
N THR A 44 4.42 7.88 7.33
CA THR A 44 3.97 7.50 8.68
C THR A 44 3.81 5.98 8.86
N THR A 45 3.61 5.23 7.78
CA THR A 45 3.56 3.76 7.82
C THR A 45 4.89 3.17 8.29
N ALA A 46 6.03 3.71 7.85
CA ALA A 46 7.34 3.24 8.30
C ALA A 46 7.57 3.46 9.81
N MET A 47 6.90 4.46 10.39
CA MET A 47 6.95 4.74 11.84
C MET A 47 5.85 4.01 12.62
N SER A 48 4.91 3.35 11.94
CA SER A 48 3.86 2.60 12.61
C SER A 48 4.45 1.34 13.27
N GLY A 49 3.81 0.84 14.32
CA GLY A 49 4.17 -0.46 14.91
C GLY A 49 3.91 -1.66 13.99
N GLY A 50 3.57 -1.45 12.72
CA GLY A 50 3.26 -2.51 11.74
C GLY A 50 1.95 -3.25 12.00
N CYS A 51 1.16 -2.83 12.99
CA CYS A 51 -0.09 -3.48 13.33
C CYS A 51 -1.18 -3.13 12.32
N ILE A 52 -1.71 -4.15 11.63
CA ILE A 52 -2.88 -4.05 10.78
C ILE A 52 -4.02 -4.79 11.48
N TRP A 53 -5.13 -4.09 11.71
CA TRP A 53 -6.34 -4.73 12.21
C TRP A 53 -7.10 -5.37 11.05
N VAL A 54 -7.28 -6.70 11.11
CA VAL A 54 -7.99 -7.49 10.10
C VAL A 54 -9.04 -8.35 10.81
N PRO A 55 -10.32 -7.94 10.86
CA PRO A 55 -11.35 -8.70 11.54
C PRO A 55 -11.56 -10.07 10.89
N GLY A 56 -11.81 -11.09 11.71
CA GLY A 56 -12.10 -12.44 11.23
C GLY A 56 -10.92 -13.13 10.56
N HIS A 57 -9.67 -12.71 10.82
CA HIS A 57 -8.51 -13.31 10.20
C HIS A 57 -8.27 -14.76 10.70
N HIS A 58 -7.73 -15.60 9.83
CA HIS A 58 -7.54 -17.03 10.10
C HIS A 58 -6.65 -17.36 11.32
N HIS A 59 -5.78 -16.45 11.77
CA HIS A 59 -4.95 -16.68 12.96
C HIS A 59 -5.78 -16.79 14.25
N MET A 60 -6.85 -16.01 14.42
CA MET A 60 -7.75 -16.12 15.58
C MET A 60 -8.50 -17.45 15.55
N ALA A 61 -9.00 -17.85 14.39
CA ALA A 61 -9.67 -19.14 14.22
C ALA A 61 -8.75 -20.33 14.56
N ARG A 62 -7.46 -20.28 14.16
CA ARG A 62 -6.45 -21.30 14.53
C ARG A 62 -6.18 -21.37 16.04
N GLN A 63 -6.46 -20.29 16.78
CA GLN A 63 -6.36 -20.22 18.23
C GLN A 63 -7.69 -20.56 18.93
N GLY A 64 -8.74 -20.94 18.18
CA GLY A 64 -10.07 -21.23 18.71
C GLY A 64 -10.85 -20.00 19.15
N LEU A 65 -10.37 -18.79 18.82
CA LEU A 65 -11.02 -17.53 19.15
C LEU A 65 -12.08 -17.19 18.09
N LYS A 66 -13.28 -16.81 18.54
CA LYS A 66 -14.34 -16.26 17.67
C LYS A 66 -14.17 -14.75 17.58
N ASP A 67 -14.18 -14.24 16.36
CA ASP A 67 -14.16 -12.83 16.04
C ASP A 67 -15.37 -12.48 15.16
N SER A 68 -15.83 -11.24 15.22
CA SER A 68 -16.89 -10.72 14.37
C SER A 68 -16.31 -10.07 13.12
N ARG A 69 -17.06 -10.15 12.02
CA ARG A 69 -16.71 -9.48 10.76
C ARG A 69 -17.18 -8.03 10.76
#